data_AF-A0A926A446-F1
#
_entry.id   AF-A0A926A446-F1
#
_cell.length_a   1.000
_cell.length_b   1.000
_cell.length_c   1.000
_cell.angle_alpha   90.00
_cell.angle_beta   90.00
_cell.angle_gamma   90.00
#
_symmetry.space_group_name_H-M   'P 1'
#
loop_
_entity.id
_entity.type
_entity.pdbx_description
1 polymer ?
#
loop_
_entity_poly.entity_id
_entity_poly.type
_entity_poly.pdbx_seq_one_letter_code
_entity_poly.pdbx_strand_id
1 'polypeptide(L)'
;MLNRARGIARSLIMYHAIPGRHRRMVDFYAQFLGPGDVAFDVGAHVGSRVRAWRKLGATVVAVEPQPDFVRILRLFFGRDRRVVIVPDAVGAQPGRASLGVSTATPTVSSMSHEWIETVTTDRSFGRVRWDRSVEVTVTTLDALVAAHGEPAFCKVDVEGFELDVLRGLSHPVRALSFEYLPPAHDAALAVLDLVEELGDYRYNYSPVETLRWAGERWLDAAELVTLLERVRPAGRSGDVYARRADGISPAGAN
;
A
#
# COMPACT_ATOMS: atom_id res chain seq x y z
N MET A 1 -21.30 10.24 15.29
CA MET A 1 -21.57 10.40 13.84
C MET A 1 -20.82 11.57 13.21
N LEU A 2 -20.81 12.77 13.81
CA LEU A 2 -20.13 13.96 13.25
C LEU A 2 -18.61 13.79 13.07
N ASN A 3 -17.91 13.17 14.03
CA ASN A 3 -16.46 12.94 13.95
C ASN A 3 -16.08 11.97 12.81
N ARG A 4 -16.88 10.92 12.60
CA ARG A 4 -16.72 9.94 11.51
C ARG A 4 -16.83 10.62 10.13
N ALA A 5 -17.87 11.45 9.93
CA ALA A 5 -18.05 12.19 8.69
C ALA A 5 -16.90 13.20 8.45
N ARG A 6 -16.43 13.87 9.51
CA ARG A 6 -15.26 14.78 9.44
C ARG A 6 -13.98 14.04 9.07
N GLY A 7 -13.71 12.87 9.63
CA GLY A 7 -12.54 12.04 9.29
C GLY A 7 -12.55 11.60 7.82
N ILE A 8 -13.71 11.16 7.32
CA ILE A 8 -13.91 10.83 5.90
C ILE A 8 -13.71 12.05 5.01
N ALA A 9 -14.30 13.20 5.34
CA ALA A 9 -14.16 14.42 4.56
C ALA A 9 -12.70 14.91 4.53
N ARG A 10 -11.99 14.86 5.67
CA ARG A 10 -10.55 15.17 5.74
C ARG A 10 -9.75 14.26 4.83
N SER A 11 -10.06 12.97 4.79
CA SER A 11 -9.41 12.00 3.89
C SER A 11 -9.64 12.35 2.43
N LEU A 12 -10.88 12.63 2.04
CA LEU A 12 -11.20 13.04 0.67
C LEU A 12 -10.44 14.30 0.25
N ILE A 13 -10.37 15.32 1.12
CA ILE A 13 -9.62 16.55 0.86
C ILE A 13 -8.13 16.23 0.73
N MET A 14 -7.57 15.50 1.69
CA MET A 14 -6.14 15.18 1.71
C MET A 14 -5.70 14.44 0.44
N TYR A 15 -6.46 13.44 -0.01
CA TYR A 15 -6.05 12.58 -1.12
C TYR A 15 -6.52 13.04 -2.50
N HIS A 16 -7.61 13.81 -2.61
CA HIS A 16 -8.14 14.26 -3.92
C HIS A 16 -8.04 15.77 -4.18
N ALA A 17 -7.85 16.63 -3.18
CA ALA A 17 -7.90 18.09 -3.38
C ALA A 17 -6.52 18.75 -3.62
N ILE A 18 -5.40 18.03 -3.51
CA ILE A 18 -4.06 18.61 -3.72
C ILE A 18 -3.78 18.80 -5.22
N PRO A 19 -3.58 20.03 -5.71
CA PRO A 19 -3.37 20.29 -7.13
C PRO A 19 -2.15 19.55 -7.69
N GLY A 20 -2.32 18.99 -8.89
CA GLY A 20 -1.26 18.28 -9.61
C GLY A 20 -0.82 16.93 -9.01
N ARG A 21 -1.28 16.55 -7.81
CA ARG A 21 -0.93 15.27 -7.17
C ARG A 21 -1.37 14.07 -8.00
N HIS A 22 -2.59 14.11 -8.53
CA HIS A 22 -3.10 13.04 -9.39
C HIS A 22 -2.24 12.85 -10.65
N ARG A 23 -1.84 13.94 -11.32
CA ARG A 23 -0.96 13.86 -12.49
C ARG A 23 0.41 13.28 -12.14
N ARG A 24 1.04 13.77 -11.06
CA ARG A 24 2.31 13.19 -10.57
C ARG A 24 2.19 11.69 -10.29
N MET A 25 1.06 11.26 -9.73
CA MET A 25 0.80 9.85 -9.44
C MET A 25 0.66 9.02 -10.71
N VAL A 26 -0.06 9.53 -11.71
CA VAL A 26 -0.16 8.90 -13.03
C VAL A 26 1.22 8.78 -13.67
N ASP A 27 2.00 9.87 -13.71
CA ASP A 27 3.34 9.89 -14.30
C ASP A 27 4.28 8.92 -13.57
N PHE A 28 4.20 8.87 -12.23
CA PHE A 28 5.00 7.97 -11.41
C PHE A 28 4.63 6.50 -11.64
N TYR A 29 3.35 6.13 -11.67
CA TYR A 29 2.97 4.72 -11.85
C TYR A 29 3.00 4.25 -13.31
N ALA A 30 3.15 5.15 -14.29
CA ALA A 30 3.27 4.80 -15.71
C ALA A 30 4.49 3.90 -16.02
N GLN A 31 5.49 3.85 -15.13
CA GLN A 31 6.63 2.94 -15.27
C GLN A 31 6.33 1.49 -14.85
N PHE A 32 5.19 1.25 -14.18
CA PHE A 32 4.76 -0.08 -13.74
C PHE A 32 3.50 -0.55 -14.46
N LEU A 33 2.61 0.38 -14.81
CA LEU A 33 1.25 0.09 -15.27
C LEU A 33 0.95 0.75 -16.62
N GLY A 34 0.35 -0.03 -17.51
CA GLY A 34 -0.22 0.41 -18.78
C GLY A 34 -1.59 -0.20 -19.09
N PRO A 35 -2.12 0.01 -20.30
CA PRO A 35 -3.40 -0.54 -20.71
C PRO A 35 -3.41 -2.07 -20.69
N GLY A 36 -4.41 -2.65 -20.02
CA GLY A 36 -4.57 -4.11 -19.93
C GLY A 36 -3.86 -4.76 -18.74
N ASP A 37 -2.94 -4.06 -18.09
CA ASP A 37 -2.31 -4.55 -16.85
C ASP A 37 -3.33 -4.65 -15.71
N VAL A 38 -3.08 -5.57 -14.79
CA VAL A 38 -3.82 -5.69 -13.52
C VAL A 38 -3.02 -5.01 -12.41
N ALA A 39 -3.69 -4.24 -11.56
CA ALA A 39 -3.08 -3.58 -10.41
C ALA A 39 -3.84 -3.92 -9.13
N PHE A 40 -3.12 -4.29 -8.07
CA PHE A 40 -3.70 -4.54 -6.74
C PHE A 40 -3.44 -3.32 -5.83
N ASP A 41 -4.51 -2.74 -5.31
CA ASP A 41 -4.48 -1.62 -4.35
C ASP A 41 -4.92 -2.16 -2.98
N VAL A 42 -3.97 -2.72 -2.21
CA VAL A 42 -4.25 -3.28 -0.88
C VAL A 42 -4.18 -2.16 0.15
N GLY A 43 -5.33 -1.85 0.76
CA GLY A 43 -5.52 -0.62 1.54
C GLY A 43 -6.02 0.55 0.69
N ALA A 44 -6.96 0.29 -0.23
CA ALA A 44 -7.37 1.27 -1.24
C ALA A 44 -7.99 2.55 -0.66
N HIS A 45 -8.53 2.52 0.56
CA HIS A 45 -9.05 3.67 1.29
C HIS A 45 -10.05 4.50 0.45
N VAL A 46 -9.79 5.79 0.21
CA VAL A 46 -10.64 6.66 -0.63
C VAL A 46 -10.38 6.56 -2.14
N GLY A 47 -9.59 5.57 -2.58
CA GLY A 47 -9.37 5.21 -3.98
C GLY A 47 -8.53 6.22 -4.78
N SER A 48 -7.49 6.80 -4.16
CA SER A 48 -6.58 7.72 -4.84
C SER A 48 -5.77 7.00 -5.94
N ARG A 49 -5.24 5.80 -5.63
CA ARG A 49 -4.50 4.94 -6.57
C ARG A 49 -5.43 4.37 -7.62
N VAL A 50 -6.59 3.84 -7.22
CA VAL A 50 -7.65 3.42 -8.16
C VAL A 50 -7.88 4.46 -9.26
N ARG A 51 -8.08 5.74 -8.89
CA ARG A 51 -8.28 6.81 -9.88
C ARG A 51 -7.08 6.98 -10.82
N ALA A 52 -5.85 6.97 -10.30
CA ALA A 52 -4.62 7.15 -11.08
C ALA A 52 -4.35 5.97 -12.01
N TRP A 53 -4.45 4.74 -11.51
CA TRP A 53 -4.18 3.53 -12.29
C TRP A 53 -5.25 3.28 -13.35
N ARG A 54 -6.51 3.63 -13.07
CA ARG A 54 -7.56 3.62 -14.10
C ARG A 54 -7.29 4.61 -15.24
N LYS A 55 -6.65 5.76 -14.95
CA LYS A 55 -6.22 6.72 -15.98
C LYS A 55 -5.12 6.15 -16.90
N LEU A 56 -4.28 5.25 -16.39
CA LEU A 56 -3.27 4.50 -17.15
C LEU A 56 -3.87 3.34 -17.97
N GLY A 57 -5.14 2.99 -17.75
CA GLY A 57 -5.83 1.94 -18.49
C GLY A 57 -5.80 0.56 -17.82
N ALA A 58 -5.20 0.44 -16.64
CA ALA A 58 -5.12 -0.81 -15.88
C ALA A 58 -6.49 -1.26 -15.35
N THR A 59 -6.70 -2.56 -15.17
CA THR A 59 -7.78 -3.11 -14.35
C THR A 59 -7.33 -3.08 -12.89
N VAL A 60 -8.14 -2.55 -11.99
CA VAL A 60 -7.75 -2.36 -10.58
C VAL A 60 -8.57 -3.26 -9.67
N VAL A 61 -7.90 -4.05 -8.85
CA VAL A 61 -8.47 -4.76 -7.71
C VAL A 61 -8.21 -3.92 -6.46
N ALA A 62 -9.24 -3.21 -6.00
CA ALA A 62 -9.20 -2.35 -4.83
C ALA A 62 -9.65 -3.13 -3.60
N VAL A 63 -8.72 -3.43 -2.70
CA VAL A 63 -8.96 -4.23 -1.50
C VAL A 63 -9.04 -3.29 -0.30
N GLU A 64 -10.18 -3.30 0.39
CA GLU A 64 -10.44 -2.39 1.51
C GLU A 64 -11.41 -3.03 2.51
N PRO A 65 -10.99 -3.30 3.75
CA PRO A 65 -11.84 -3.94 4.75
C PRO A 65 -12.82 -2.99 5.44
N GLN A 66 -12.55 -1.67 5.49
CA GLN A 66 -13.39 -0.73 6.24
C GLN A 66 -14.69 -0.43 5.50
N PRO A 67 -15.88 -0.70 6.10
CA PRO A 67 -17.16 -0.54 5.42
C PRO A 67 -17.45 0.88 4.90
N ASP A 68 -16.90 1.92 5.52
CA ASP A 68 -17.07 3.30 5.04
C ASP A 68 -16.31 3.56 3.76
N PHE A 69 -15.07 3.09 3.67
CA PHE A 69 -14.25 3.25 2.47
C PHE A 69 -14.73 2.36 1.34
N VAL A 70 -15.20 1.14 1.63
CA VAL A 70 -15.93 0.32 0.66
C VAL A 70 -17.12 1.06 0.05
N ARG A 71 -17.91 1.79 0.86
CA ARG A 71 -19.04 2.59 0.35
C ARG A 71 -18.56 3.73 -0.56
N ILE A 72 -17.46 4.39 -0.21
CA ILE A 72 -16.87 5.47 -1.02
C ILE A 72 -16.33 4.91 -2.35
N LEU A 73 -15.61 3.79 -2.31
CA LEU A 73 -15.11 3.11 -3.50
C LEU A 73 -16.26 2.71 -4.42
N ARG A 74 -17.34 2.12 -3.87
CA ARG A 74 -18.54 1.76 -4.64
C ARG A 74 -19.22 2.99 -5.25
N LEU A 75 -19.28 4.10 -4.51
CA LEU A 75 -19.85 5.35 -5.01
C LEU A 75 -19.06 5.91 -6.20
N PHE A 76 -17.73 5.91 -6.11
CA PHE A 76 -16.87 6.50 -7.15
C PHE A 76 -16.59 5.58 -8.33
N PHE A 77 -16.47 4.27 -8.08
CA PHE A 77 -15.94 3.32 -9.06
C PHE A 77 -16.85 2.11 -9.31
N GLY A 78 -17.94 1.93 -8.56
CA GLY A 78 -18.80 0.75 -8.66
C GLY A 78 -19.52 0.55 -10.01
N ARG A 79 -19.45 1.53 -10.92
CA ARG A 79 -19.94 1.42 -12.30
C ARG A 79 -18.85 1.14 -13.33
N ASP A 80 -17.57 1.22 -12.94
CA ASP A 80 -16.45 0.90 -13.83
C ASP A 80 -16.18 -0.60 -13.78
N ARG A 81 -16.44 -1.30 -14.89
CA ARG A 81 -16.24 -2.76 -15.02
C ARG A 81 -14.77 -3.18 -14.91
N ARG A 82 -13.82 -2.24 -14.98
CA ARG A 82 -12.39 -2.47 -14.77
C ARG A 82 -11.93 -2.14 -13.35
N VAL A 83 -12.86 -1.91 -12.41
CA VAL A 83 -12.57 -1.80 -10.98
C VAL A 83 -13.32 -2.90 -10.24
N VAL A 84 -12.57 -3.80 -9.61
CA VAL A 84 -13.09 -4.82 -8.70
C VAL A 84 -12.89 -4.30 -7.27
N ILE A 85 -13.94 -4.28 -6.46
CA ILE A 85 -13.87 -3.84 -5.07
C ILE A 85 -14.00 -5.09 -4.18
N VAL A 86 -12.94 -5.42 -3.47
CA VAL A 86 -12.87 -6.56 -2.56
C VAL A 86 -13.00 -6.04 -1.13
N PRO A 87 -14.14 -6.25 -0.45
CA PRO A 87 -14.41 -5.70 0.88
C PRO A 87 -13.79 -6.53 2.01
N ASP A 88 -12.58 -7.05 1.78
CA ASP A 88 -11.86 -7.95 2.67
C ASP A 88 -10.53 -7.29 3.10
N ALA A 89 -9.94 -7.79 4.19
CA ALA A 89 -8.54 -7.56 4.50
C ALA A 89 -7.66 -8.59 3.78
N VAL A 90 -6.37 -8.33 3.70
CA VAL A 90 -5.38 -9.29 3.20
C VAL A 90 -4.47 -9.71 4.35
N GLY A 91 -4.13 -10.99 4.41
CA GLY A 91 -3.21 -11.54 5.41
C GLY A 91 -2.60 -12.86 4.96
N ALA A 92 -1.93 -13.55 5.88
CA ALA A 92 -1.16 -14.75 5.58
C ALA A 92 -2.06 -15.95 5.21
N GLN A 93 -3.28 -15.99 5.74
CA GLN A 93 -4.23 -17.07 5.52
C GLN A 93 -5.66 -16.52 5.45
N PRO A 94 -6.58 -17.18 4.70
CA PRO A 94 -7.98 -16.80 4.71
C PRO A 94 -8.60 -16.99 6.09
N GLY A 95 -9.56 -16.14 6.46
CA GLY A 95 -10.22 -16.26 7.76
C GLY A 95 -11.02 -15.03 8.15
N ARG A 96 -11.07 -14.76 9.46
CA ARG A 96 -11.67 -13.56 10.05
C ARG A 96 -10.66 -12.92 10.98
N ALA A 97 -10.68 -11.60 11.07
CA ALA A 97 -9.83 -10.86 11.99
C ALA A 97 -10.51 -9.60 12.53
N SER A 98 -9.96 -9.07 13.62
CA SER A 98 -10.37 -7.82 14.24
C SER A 98 -9.55 -6.67 13.66
N LEU A 99 -10.21 -5.71 13.00
CA LEU A 99 -9.59 -4.49 12.53
C LEU A 99 -9.83 -3.36 13.54
N GLY A 100 -8.75 -2.83 14.11
CA GLY A 100 -8.80 -1.63 14.93
C GLY A 100 -9.04 -0.41 14.05
N VAL A 101 -10.07 0.40 14.36
CA VAL A 101 -10.44 1.59 13.59
C VAL A 101 -10.36 2.83 14.47
N SER A 102 -9.67 3.86 13.99
CA SER A 102 -9.74 5.20 14.59
C SER A 102 -10.82 6.04 13.92
N THR A 103 -11.91 6.31 14.62
CA THR A 103 -13.05 7.05 14.05
C THR A 103 -12.69 8.50 13.67
N ALA A 104 -11.76 9.12 14.39
CA ALA A 104 -11.30 10.49 14.12
C ALA A 104 -10.22 10.55 13.03
N THR A 105 -9.42 9.49 12.89
CA THR A 105 -8.33 9.37 11.92
C THR A 105 -8.44 8.02 11.20
N PRO A 106 -9.47 7.81 10.37
CA PRO A 106 -9.75 6.48 9.81
C PRO A 106 -8.71 5.98 8.80
N THR A 107 -7.74 6.82 8.44
CA THR A 107 -6.57 6.49 7.62
C THR A 107 -5.65 5.47 8.29
N VAL A 108 -5.50 5.49 9.61
CA VAL A 108 -4.52 4.65 10.34
C VAL A 108 -5.15 3.43 11.01
N SER A 109 -6.15 2.84 10.37
CA SER A 109 -6.78 1.61 10.89
C SER A 109 -5.85 0.43 10.64
N SER A 110 -5.65 -0.43 11.63
CA SER A 110 -4.66 -1.52 11.56
C SER A 110 -5.19 -2.81 12.17
N MET A 111 -4.74 -3.94 11.64
CA MET A 111 -4.93 -5.27 12.24
C MET A 111 -3.78 -5.65 13.19
N SER A 112 -2.69 -4.89 13.18
CA SER A 112 -1.53 -5.15 14.02
C SER A 112 -1.67 -4.48 15.39
N HIS A 113 -1.91 -5.29 16.43
CA HIS A 113 -1.97 -4.81 17.80
C HIS A 113 -0.61 -4.25 18.26
N GLU A 114 0.49 -4.94 17.92
CA GLU A 114 1.86 -4.53 18.24
C GLU A 114 2.23 -3.20 17.58
N TRP A 115 1.82 -2.99 16.32
CA TRP A 115 2.05 -1.72 15.65
C TRP A 115 1.28 -0.60 16.33
N ILE A 116 0.01 -0.80 16.68
CA ILE A 116 -0.80 0.18 17.42
C ILE A 116 -0.10 0.57 18.73
N GLU A 117 0.42 -0.41 19.47
CA GLU A 117 1.17 -0.15 20.72
C GLU A 117 2.44 0.65 20.46
N THR A 118 3.23 0.24 19.46
CA THR A 118 4.49 0.89 19.07
C THR A 118 4.27 2.34 18.67
N VAL A 119 3.36 2.60 17.73
CA VAL A 119 3.14 3.97 17.22
C VAL A 119 2.45 4.86 18.24
N THR A 120 1.63 4.32 19.16
CA THR A 120 1.00 5.14 20.22
C THR A 120 2.04 5.83 21.11
N THR A 121 3.24 5.29 21.22
CA THR A 121 4.36 5.91 21.95
C THR A 121 5.07 7.03 21.16
N ASP A 122 4.88 7.10 19.84
CA ASP A 122 5.42 8.15 18.98
C ASP A 122 4.58 9.43 19.05
N ARG A 123 5.24 10.59 19.09
CA ARG A 123 4.58 11.90 19.16
C ARG A 123 3.64 12.18 17.98
N SER A 124 3.92 11.60 16.82
CA SER A 124 3.16 11.76 15.58
C SER A 124 1.80 11.05 15.66
N PHE A 125 1.71 9.97 16.43
CA PHE A 125 0.50 9.15 16.58
C PHE A 125 -0.12 9.20 17.98
N GLY A 126 0.51 9.82 18.97
CA GLY A 126 0.04 9.86 20.37
C GLY A 126 -1.35 10.50 20.61
N ARG A 127 -1.96 11.13 19.59
CA ARG A 127 -3.35 11.63 19.63
C ARG A 127 -4.36 10.72 18.93
N VAL A 128 -3.90 9.69 18.22
CA VAL A 128 -4.77 8.70 17.58
C VAL A 128 -5.36 7.78 18.64
N ARG A 129 -6.64 7.47 18.48
CA ARG A 129 -7.37 6.54 19.34
C ARG A 129 -8.07 5.52 18.44
N TRP A 130 -7.74 4.25 18.60
CA TRP A 130 -8.48 3.13 18.02
C TRP A 130 -9.69 2.85 18.92
N ASP A 131 -10.77 3.58 18.65
CA ASP A 131 -11.97 3.62 19.50
C ASP A 131 -13.03 2.59 19.09
N ARG A 132 -12.79 1.85 18.00
CA ARG A 132 -13.65 0.77 17.53
C ARG A 132 -12.83 -0.42 17.05
N SER A 133 -13.41 -1.61 17.16
CA SER A 133 -12.98 -2.81 16.43
C SER A 133 -14.13 -3.25 15.53
N VAL A 134 -13.82 -3.66 14.30
CA VAL A 134 -14.76 -4.28 13.38
C VAL A 134 -14.21 -5.63 12.94
N GLU A 135 -15.05 -6.64 12.93
CA GLU A 135 -14.68 -7.95 12.40
C GLU A 135 -14.76 -7.92 10.87
N VAL A 136 -13.70 -8.41 10.23
CA VAL A 136 -13.55 -8.40 8.76
C VAL A 136 -13.14 -9.77 8.27
N THR A 137 -13.54 -10.10 7.04
CA THR A 137 -13.04 -11.29 6.34
C THR A 137 -11.62 -11.02 5.88
N VAL A 138 -10.78 -12.07 5.88
CA VAL A 138 -9.40 -12.03 5.42
C VAL A 138 -9.26 -12.96 4.21
N THR A 139 -8.61 -12.47 3.17
CA THR A 139 -8.14 -13.23 2.01
C THR A 139 -6.60 -13.20 1.94
N THR A 140 -6.01 -13.85 0.94
CA THR A 140 -4.55 -13.82 0.71
C THR A 140 -4.23 -13.18 -0.64
N LEU A 141 -2.99 -12.71 -0.81
CA LEU A 141 -2.53 -12.23 -2.12
C LEU A 141 -2.59 -13.35 -3.17
N ASP A 142 -2.25 -14.58 -2.82
CA ASP A 142 -2.39 -15.73 -3.71
C ASP A 142 -3.83 -15.97 -4.18
N ALA A 143 -4.81 -15.85 -3.28
CA ALA A 143 -6.22 -15.99 -3.65
C ALA A 143 -6.67 -14.88 -4.61
N LEU A 144 -6.17 -13.65 -4.42
CA LEU A 144 -6.42 -12.54 -5.33
C LEU A 144 -5.76 -12.77 -6.69
N VAL A 145 -4.52 -13.24 -6.73
CA VAL A 145 -3.80 -13.62 -7.97
C VAL A 145 -4.55 -14.72 -8.71
N ALA A 146 -5.00 -15.76 -8.01
CA ALA A 146 -5.77 -16.84 -8.61
C ALA A 146 -7.11 -16.36 -9.22
N ALA A 147 -7.77 -15.39 -8.58
CA ALA A 147 -9.06 -14.86 -9.02
C ALA A 147 -8.96 -13.79 -10.12
N HIS A 148 -7.88 -13.01 -10.16
CA HIS A 148 -7.79 -11.79 -10.96
C HIS A 148 -6.57 -11.72 -11.89
N GLY A 149 -5.67 -12.71 -11.83
CA GLY A 149 -4.40 -12.74 -12.55
C GLY A 149 -3.27 -12.08 -11.78
N GLU A 150 -2.04 -12.32 -12.23
CA GLU A 150 -0.83 -11.73 -11.65
C GLU A 150 -0.87 -10.19 -11.82
N PRO A 151 -0.69 -9.41 -10.74
CA PRO A 151 -0.62 -7.97 -10.85
C PRO A 151 0.71 -7.53 -11.50
N ALA A 152 0.60 -6.58 -12.42
CA ALA A 152 1.74 -5.80 -12.89
C ALA A 152 2.33 -4.93 -11.78
N PHE A 153 1.48 -4.48 -10.85
CA PHE A 153 1.88 -3.74 -9.66
C PHE A 153 0.95 -4.03 -8.47
N CYS A 154 1.54 -4.35 -7.31
CA CYS A 154 0.82 -4.59 -6.06
C CYS A 154 1.25 -3.58 -4.99
N LYS A 155 0.39 -2.62 -4.66
CA LYS A 155 0.61 -1.74 -3.49
C LYS A 155 0.11 -2.45 -2.23
N VAL A 156 0.93 -2.46 -1.20
CA VAL A 156 0.58 -2.87 0.17
C VAL A 156 0.74 -1.66 1.09
N ASP A 157 -0.37 -1.19 1.65
CA ASP A 157 -0.41 -0.03 2.55
C ASP A 157 -1.52 -0.29 3.58
N VAL A 158 -1.18 -1.02 4.63
CA VAL A 158 -2.13 -1.59 5.60
C VAL A 158 -1.77 -1.24 7.04
N GLU A 159 -0.93 -0.22 7.21
CA GLU A 159 -0.60 0.42 8.48
C GLU A 159 -0.06 -0.59 9.50
N GLY A 160 1.04 -1.25 9.17
CA GLY A 160 1.77 -2.14 10.09
C GLY A 160 1.39 -3.62 10.01
N PHE A 161 0.63 -4.02 9.00
CA PHE A 161 0.25 -5.42 8.72
C PHE A 161 0.87 -5.94 7.41
N GLU A 162 1.85 -5.23 6.85
CA GLU A 162 2.49 -5.52 5.56
C GLU A 162 3.16 -6.90 5.55
N LEU A 163 3.77 -7.30 6.67
CA LEU A 163 4.45 -8.59 6.81
C LEU A 163 3.47 -9.75 6.63
N ASP A 164 2.33 -9.70 7.31
CA ASP A 164 1.32 -10.75 7.21
C ASP A 164 0.60 -10.74 5.86
N VAL A 165 0.41 -9.56 5.24
CA VAL A 165 -0.07 -9.49 3.85
C VAL A 165 0.87 -10.24 2.91
N LEU A 166 2.19 -10.00 3.00
CA LEU A 166 3.17 -10.59 2.10
C LEU A 166 3.44 -12.07 2.38
N ARG A 167 3.26 -12.56 3.62
CA ARG A 167 3.21 -14.01 3.90
C ARG A 167 2.09 -14.73 3.14
N GLY A 168 1.05 -14.02 2.73
CA GLY A 168 -0.03 -14.55 1.90
C GLY A 168 0.27 -14.60 0.41
N LEU A 169 1.51 -14.28 -0.01
CA LEU A 169 1.99 -14.35 -1.39
C LEU A 169 3.07 -15.43 -1.48
N SER A 170 2.84 -16.47 -2.28
CA SER A 170 3.78 -17.58 -2.44
C SER A 170 4.59 -17.53 -3.73
N HIS A 171 4.28 -16.59 -4.62
CA HIS A 171 4.94 -16.45 -5.92
C HIS A 171 5.36 -15.00 -6.16
N PRO A 172 6.49 -14.76 -6.85
CA PRO A 172 6.92 -13.41 -7.18
C PRO A 172 5.92 -12.71 -8.09
N VAL A 173 5.68 -11.43 -7.85
CA VAL A 173 4.88 -10.54 -8.70
C VAL A 173 5.79 -9.54 -9.40
N ARG A 174 5.42 -9.07 -10.59
CA ARG A 174 6.23 -8.13 -11.40
C ARG A 174 6.82 -6.95 -10.62
N ALA A 175 6.01 -6.28 -9.81
CA ALA A 175 6.44 -5.20 -8.94
C ALA A 175 5.48 -5.02 -7.76
N LEU A 176 5.99 -4.54 -6.63
CA LEU A 176 5.20 -4.23 -5.44
C LEU A 176 5.75 -3.01 -4.70
N SER A 177 4.96 -2.48 -3.77
CA SER A 177 5.44 -1.52 -2.78
C SER A 177 4.89 -1.82 -1.40
N PHE A 178 5.66 -1.49 -0.37
CA PHE A 178 5.26 -1.56 1.03
C PHE A 178 5.72 -0.32 1.80
N GLU A 179 5.02 0.02 2.87
CA GLU A 179 5.36 1.18 3.68
C GLU A 179 6.59 0.91 4.55
N TYR A 180 7.47 1.91 4.63
CA TYR A 180 8.54 2.03 5.59
C TYR A 180 8.22 3.14 6.60
N LEU A 181 8.11 2.75 7.87
CA LEU A 181 7.90 3.64 9.00
C LEU A 181 9.13 3.61 9.92
N PRO A 182 9.84 4.74 10.15
CA PRO A 182 11.02 4.77 11.01
C PRO A 182 10.83 4.21 12.42
N PRO A 183 9.67 4.41 13.10
CA PRO A 183 9.41 3.78 14.39
C PRO A 183 9.26 2.26 14.32
N ALA A 184 8.86 1.71 13.17
CA ALA A 184 8.67 0.28 12.91
C ALA A 184 9.72 -0.24 11.91
N HIS A 185 10.97 0.21 12.06
CA HIS A 185 12.07 -0.11 11.15
C HIS A 185 12.28 -1.62 10.95
N ASP A 186 12.30 -2.38 12.05
CA ASP A 186 12.57 -3.82 12.02
C ASP A 186 11.46 -4.59 11.29
N ALA A 187 10.21 -4.11 11.37
CA ALA A 187 9.09 -4.70 10.63
C ALA A 187 9.25 -4.51 9.11
N ALA A 188 9.73 -3.34 8.68
CA ALA A 188 9.98 -3.09 7.26
C ALA A 188 11.18 -3.90 6.73
N LEU A 189 12.19 -4.17 7.56
CA LEU A 189 13.28 -5.08 7.19
C LEU A 189 12.80 -6.53 7.09
N ALA A 190 11.95 -6.99 8.00
CA ALA A 190 11.36 -8.33 7.91
C ALA A 190 10.49 -8.49 6.65
N VAL A 191 9.81 -7.43 6.22
CA VAL A 191 9.12 -7.40 4.93
C VAL A 191 10.09 -7.50 3.76
N LEU A 192 11.21 -6.78 3.79
CA LEU A 192 12.25 -6.86 2.76
C LEU A 192 12.80 -8.29 2.64
N ASP A 193 13.09 -8.96 3.76
CA ASP A 193 13.57 -10.33 3.79
C ASP A 193 12.58 -11.29 3.10
N LEU A 194 11.27 -11.17 3.37
CA LEU A 194 10.25 -11.96 2.68
C LEU A 194 10.21 -11.69 1.16
N VAL A 195 10.41 -10.43 0.74
CA VAL A 195 10.41 -10.11 -0.70
C VAL A 195 11.62 -10.73 -1.40
N GLU A 196 12.79 -10.76 -0.76
CA GLU A 196 13.99 -11.43 -1.30
C GLU A 196 13.83 -12.96 -1.35
N GLU A 197 13.03 -13.56 -0.45
CA GLU A 197 12.68 -14.98 -0.53
C GLU A 197 11.78 -15.31 -1.74
N LEU A 198 11.00 -14.34 -2.25
CA LEU A 198 10.11 -14.55 -3.40
C LEU A 198 10.87 -14.56 -4.74
N GLY A 199 12.02 -13.90 -4.84
CA GLY A 199 12.81 -13.85 -6.07
C GLY A 199 13.85 -12.73 -6.10
N ASP A 200 14.49 -12.53 -7.25
CA ASP A 200 15.47 -11.46 -7.44
C ASP A 200 14.76 -10.12 -7.73
N TYR A 201 14.86 -9.17 -6.80
CA TYR A 201 14.28 -7.84 -6.91
C TYR A 201 15.34 -6.74 -6.89
N ARG A 202 14.96 -5.61 -7.50
CA ARG A 202 15.64 -4.33 -7.33
C ARG A 202 14.72 -3.34 -6.66
N TYR A 203 15.31 -2.44 -5.88
CA TYR A 203 14.56 -1.57 -4.99
C TYR A 203 14.76 -0.09 -5.27
N ASN A 204 13.76 0.72 -4.95
CA ASN A 204 13.91 2.15 -4.78
C ASN A 204 12.97 2.62 -3.67
N TYR A 205 13.16 3.84 -3.19
CA TYR A 205 12.39 4.41 -2.10
C TYR A 205 11.81 5.75 -2.53
N SER A 206 10.54 6.00 -2.18
CA SER A 206 9.94 7.33 -2.29
C SER A 206 9.67 7.86 -0.89
N PRO A 207 10.33 8.96 -0.45
CA PRO A 207 10.08 9.52 0.85
C PRO A 207 8.68 10.12 0.92
N VAL A 208 8.00 9.82 2.02
CA VAL A 208 6.61 10.18 2.28
C VAL A 208 5.78 9.79 1.04
N GLU A 209 4.95 10.70 0.57
CA GLU A 209 4.17 10.50 -0.65
C GLU A 209 4.58 11.48 -1.74
N THR A 210 5.89 11.72 -1.85
CA THR A 210 6.45 12.67 -2.82
C THR A 210 6.28 12.18 -4.27
N LEU A 211 6.16 10.86 -4.47
CA LEU A 211 6.11 10.22 -5.80
C LEU A 211 7.36 10.57 -6.61
N ARG A 212 8.51 10.50 -5.94
CA ARG A 212 9.83 10.78 -6.49
C ARG A 212 10.82 9.78 -5.91
N TRP A 213 11.72 9.29 -6.74
CA TRP A 213 12.76 8.38 -6.32
C TRP A 213 13.79 9.09 -5.44
N ALA A 214 14.16 8.44 -4.34
CA ALA A 214 15.28 8.83 -3.51
C ALA A 214 16.61 8.47 -4.16
N GLY A 215 16.67 7.32 -4.86
CA GLY A 215 17.83 6.88 -5.62
C GLY A 215 17.69 7.17 -7.11
N GLU A 216 18.79 7.60 -7.75
CA GLU A 216 18.86 7.77 -9.22
C GLU A 216 18.81 6.43 -9.97
N ARG A 217 19.30 5.37 -9.32
CA ARG A 217 19.24 4.00 -9.81
C ARG A 217 18.47 3.12 -8.83
N TRP A 218 18.05 1.97 -9.33
CA TRP A 218 17.51 0.91 -8.48
C TRP A 218 18.66 0.19 -7.77
N LEU A 219 18.42 -0.15 -6.52
CA LEU A 219 19.37 -0.68 -5.54
C LEU A 219 19.18 -2.18 -5.37
N ASP A 220 20.20 -2.88 -4.88
CA ASP A 220 20.02 -4.19 -4.26
C ASP A 220 19.49 -4.06 -2.81
N ALA A 221 19.17 -5.18 -2.17
CA ALA A 221 18.64 -5.18 -0.81
C ALA A 221 19.63 -4.60 0.21
N ALA A 222 20.93 -4.93 0.11
CA ALA A 222 21.95 -4.42 1.05
C ALA A 222 22.13 -2.89 0.95
N GLU A 223 22.12 -2.38 -0.28
CA GLU A 223 22.14 -0.95 -0.56
C GLU A 223 20.87 -0.26 -0.07
N LEU A 224 19.70 -0.88 -0.24
CA LEU A 224 18.45 -0.37 0.30
C LEU A 224 18.49 -0.29 1.83
N VAL A 225 18.95 -1.34 2.53
CA VAL A 225 19.08 -1.33 4.00
C VAL A 225 19.97 -0.16 4.44
N THR A 226 21.12 0.00 3.80
CA THR A 226 22.03 1.13 4.08
C THR A 226 21.35 2.48 3.88
N LEU A 227 20.50 2.63 2.86
CA LEU A 227 19.71 3.83 2.62
C LEU A 227 18.65 4.03 3.72
N LEU A 228 17.93 2.97 4.10
CA LEU A 228 16.87 3.01 5.11
C LEU A 228 17.42 3.36 6.50
N GLU A 229 18.58 2.84 6.86
CA GLU A 229 19.30 3.19 8.09
C GLU A 229 19.69 4.67 8.14
N ARG A 230 20.03 5.29 7.00
CA ARG A 230 20.34 6.73 6.92
C ARG A 230 19.12 7.63 7.05
N VAL A 231 17.97 7.19 6.54
CA VAL A 231 16.71 7.98 6.64
C VAL A 231 15.99 7.76 7.97
N ARG A 232 16.24 6.64 8.67
CA ARG A 232 15.65 6.34 9.98
C ARG A 232 15.77 7.50 10.99
N PRO A 233 16.94 8.13 11.21
CA PRO A 233 17.09 9.25 12.16
C PRO A 233 16.31 10.51 11.77
N ALA A 234 15.99 10.67 10.48
CA ALA A 234 15.25 11.84 9.99
C ALA A 234 13.74 11.74 10.23
N GLY A 235 13.23 10.57 10.68
CA GLY A 235 11.84 10.38 11.06
C GLY A 235 10.84 10.51 9.90
N ARG A 236 11.28 10.33 8.65
CA ARG A 236 10.39 10.40 7.48
C ARG A 236 9.95 8.99 7.07
N SER A 237 8.64 8.73 7.11
CA SER A 237 8.05 7.56 6.46
C SER A 237 8.16 7.64 4.95
N GLY A 238 7.89 6.55 4.25
CA GLY A 238 7.77 6.52 2.80
C GLY A 238 7.49 5.10 2.30
N ASP A 239 7.42 4.94 0.99
CA ASP A 239 7.17 3.63 0.38
C ASP A 239 8.47 3.07 -0.22
N VAL A 240 8.78 1.80 0.08
CA VAL A 240 9.76 1.01 -0.65
C VAL A 240 9.07 0.38 -1.85
N TYR A 241 9.70 0.43 -3.01
CA TYR A 241 9.23 -0.18 -4.25
C TYR A 241 10.22 -1.26 -4.66
N ALA A 242 9.69 -2.44 -4.99
CA ALA A 242 10.44 -3.57 -5.50
C ALA A 242 9.97 -3.88 -6.93
N ARG A 243 10.90 -4.14 -7.85
CA ARG A 243 10.61 -4.65 -9.18
C ARG A 243 11.47 -5.87 -9.45
N ARG A 244 10.92 -6.92 -10.07
CA ARG A 244 11.69 -8.11 -10.38
C ARG A 244 12.83 -7.78 -11.36
N ALA A 245 13.99 -8.37 -11.15
CA ALA A 245 15.18 -8.11 -11.94
C ALA A 245 15.08 -8.64 -13.39
N ASP A 246 14.34 -9.73 -13.60
CA ASP A 246 14.12 -10.37 -14.91
C ASP A 246 13.23 -9.58 -15.87
N GLY A 247 12.46 -8.62 -15.36
CA GLY A 247 11.68 -7.66 -16.16
C GLY A 247 12.44 -6.39 -16.57
N ILE A 248 13.69 -6.21 -16.11
CA ILE A 248 14.51 -5.06 -16.46
C ILE A 248 15.17 -5.33 -17.81
N SER A 249 14.50 -4.95 -18.91
CA SER A 249 15.23 -4.73 -20.16
C SER A 249 16.35 -3.71 -19.88
N PRO A 250 17.60 -3.95 -20.34
CA PRO A 250 18.70 -3.02 -20.13
C PRO A 250 18.47 -1.75 -20.97
N ALA A 251 17.63 -0.84 -20.48
CA ALA A 251 17.45 0.46 -21.06
C ALA A 251 18.50 1.41 -20.46
N GLY A 252 19.59 1.61 -21.19
CA GLY A 252 20.65 2.54 -20.80
C GLY A 252 21.91 2.60 -21.67
N ALA A 253 21.97 1.87 -22.80
CA ALA A 253 23.02 2.05 -23.80
C ALA A 253 22.39 2.60 -25.09
N ASN A 254 22.28 3.93 -25.16
CA ASN A 254 22.38 4.75 -26.36
C ASN A 254 22.53 6.21 -25.95
#